data_AF-A0A430HC02-F1
#
_entry.id   AF-A0A430HC02-F1
#
_cell.length_a   1.000
_cell.length_b   1.000
_cell.length_c   1.000
_cell.angle_alpha   90.00
_cell.angle_beta   90.00
_cell.angle_gamma   90.00
#
_symmetry.space_group_name_H-M   'P 1'
#
loop_
_entity.id
_entity.type
_entity.pdbx_description
1 polymer ?
#
loop_
_entity_poly.entity_id
_entity_poly.type
_entity_poly.pdbx_seq_one_letter_code
_entity_poly.pdbx_strand_id
1 'polypeptide(L)'
;MNFSLEKRPASESEVRAIQKMAYDLAVKYQYDEAFLICNWLIDDPSTEVAGYRERSAVKDHMQDLDGAIEDLRVVTLAFDQEPGDFYTLGKLLLQRGSTGDSILAFDRAIALCEESGASYYLNSSLLFRAEAYFKKTLYAAALADLLRLPPAYQTYVPDVGMRSKEQITAEASVALQKQEKSRFRMK
;
A
#
# COMPACT_ATOMS: atom_id res chain seq x y z
N MET A 1 7.39 -17.67 -23.77
CA MET A 1 6.77 -18.82 -23.09
C MET A 1 5.28 -18.64 -23.29
N ASN A 2 4.61 -19.51 -24.05
CA ASN A 2 3.17 -19.43 -24.24
C ASN A 2 2.51 -19.94 -22.95
N PHE A 3 1.93 -19.03 -22.18
CA PHE A 3 1.08 -19.39 -21.06
C PHE A 3 -0.17 -20.08 -21.60
N SER A 4 -0.42 -21.33 -21.17
CA SER A 4 -1.64 -22.06 -21.53
C SER A 4 -2.61 -22.02 -20.35
N LEU A 5 -3.82 -21.50 -20.59
CA LEU A 5 -4.92 -21.33 -19.64
C LEU A 5 -5.73 -22.63 -19.39
N GLU A 6 -5.16 -23.79 -19.73
CA GLU A 6 -5.89 -25.05 -19.78
C GLU A 6 -6.25 -25.64 -18.40
N LYS A 7 -5.46 -25.34 -17.35
CA LYS A 7 -5.68 -25.91 -16.01
C LYS A 7 -5.62 -24.84 -14.92
N ARG A 8 -6.66 -24.80 -14.07
CA ARG A 8 -6.73 -23.95 -12.87
C ARG A 8 -5.65 -24.33 -11.85
N PRO A 9 -5.09 -23.36 -11.11
CA PRO A 9 -4.09 -23.65 -10.09
C PRO A 9 -4.75 -24.43 -8.94
N ALA A 10 -4.07 -25.44 -8.44
CA ALA A 10 -4.53 -26.30 -7.36
C ALA A 10 -3.85 -26.00 -6.01
N SER A 11 -2.94 -25.02 -5.98
CA SER A 11 -2.20 -24.64 -4.78
C SER A 11 -1.84 -23.15 -4.78
N GLU A 12 -1.64 -22.59 -3.59
CA GLU A 12 -1.17 -21.21 -3.47
C GLU A 12 0.18 -20.96 -4.14
N SER A 13 1.07 -21.96 -4.18
CA SER A 13 2.35 -21.84 -4.89
C SER A 13 2.17 -21.69 -6.38
N GLU A 14 1.19 -22.38 -6.97
CA GLU A 14 0.84 -22.23 -8.39
C GLU A 14 0.21 -20.86 -8.64
N VAL A 15 -0.70 -20.40 -7.77
CA VAL A 15 -1.27 -19.05 -7.85
C VAL A 15 -0.16 -18.00 -7.81
N ARG A 16 0.77 -18.08 -6.86
CA ARG A 16 1.91 -17.16 -6.74
C ARG A 16 2.81 -17.16 -7.98
N ALA A 17 3.03 -18.32 -8.59
CA ALA A 17 3.83 -18.40 -9.83
C ALA A 17 3.11 -17.72 -11.01
N ILE A 18 1.79 -17.87 -11.11
CA ILE A 18 0.96 -17.24 -12.14
C ILE A 18 0.89 -15.72 -11.94
N GLN A 19 0.71 -15.26 -10.71
CA GLN A 19 0.80 -13.85 -10.34
C GLN A 19 2.14 -13.24 -10.75
N LYS A 20 3.25 -13.88 -10.36
CA LYS A 20 4.59 -13.44 -10.74
C LYS A 20 4.74 -13.32 -12.27
N MET A 21 4.18 -14.26 -13.03
CA MET A 21 4.22 -14.21 -14.49
C MET A 21 3.44 -13.02 -15.05
N ALA A 22 2.27 -12.70 -14.51
CA ALA A 22 1.53 -11.50 -14.89
C ALA A 22 2.35 -10.23 -14.61
N TYR A 23 2.98 -10.14 -13.43
CA TYR A 23 3.86 -9.01 -13.10
C TYR A 23 5.09 -8.94 -14.02
N ASP A 24 5.74 -10.07 -14.31
CA ASP A 24 6.90 -10.12 -15.22
C ASP A 24 6.54 -9.67 -16.65
N LEU A 25 5.29 -9.90 -17.09
CA LEU A 25 4.76 -9.38 -18.36
C LEU A 25 4.55 -7.86 -18.28
N ALA A 26 3.98 -7.36 -17.18
CA ALA A 26 3.81 -5.93 -16.95
C ALA A 26 5.15 -5.16 -16.94
N VAL A 27 6.18 -5.74 -16.33
CA VAL A 27 7.57 -5.19 -16.35
C VAL A 27 8.14 -5.11 -17.77
N LYS A 28 7.68 -5.97 -18.68
CA LYS A 28 8.02 -5.94 -20.11
C LYS A 28 7.05 -5.10 -20.95
N TYR A 29 6.16 -4.34 -20.30
CA TYR A 29 5.11 -3.55 -20.94
C TYR A 29 4.10 -4.38 -21.75
N GLN A 30 4.01 -5.69 -21.47
CA GLN A 30 3.08 -6.63 -22.09
C GLN A 30 1.78 -6.67 -21.28
N TYR A 31 1.07 -5.55 -21.25
CA TYR A 31 -0.08 -5.35 -20.36
C TYR A 31 -1.30 -6.15 -20.77
N ASP A 32 -1.55 -6.32 -22.06
CA ASP A 32 -2.68 -7.12 -22.56
C ASP A 32 -2.56 -8.56 -22.09
N GLU A 33 -1.37 -9.16 -22.22
CA GLU A 33 -1.11 -10.52 -21.73
C GLU A 33 -1.19 -10.59 -20.21
N ALA A 34 -0.63 -9.60 -19.48
CA ALA A 34 -0.75 -9.54 -18.02
C ALA A 34 -2.22 -9.50 -17.57
N PHE A 35 -3.06 -8.70 -18.25
CA PHE A 35 -4.49 -8.60 -17.96
C PHE A 35 -5.26 -9.87 -18.31
N LEU A 36 -4.90 -10.59 -19.37
CA LEU A 36 -5.48 -11.91 -19.64
C LEU A 36 -5.25 -12.88 -18.47
N ILE A 37 -4.05 -12.89 -17.88
CA ILE A 37 -3.75 -13.71 -16.70
C ILE A 37 -4.57 -13.27 -15.49
N CYS A 38 -4.59 -11.96 -15.22
CA CYS A 38 -5.31 -11.41 -14.07
C CYS A 38 -6.80 -11.70 -14.15
N ASN A 39 -7.43 -11.46 -15.31
CA ASN A 39 -8.85 -11.71 -15.53
C ASN A 39 -9.16 -13.20 -15.43
N TRP A 40 -8.28 -14.06 -15.96
CA TRP A 40 -8.44 -15.49 -15.79
C TRP A 40 -8.43 -15.90 -14.31
N LEU A 41 -7.55 -15.34 -13.46
CA LEU A 41 -7.59 -15.58 -12.01
C LEU A 41 -8.88 -15.04 -11.36
N ILE A 42 -9.41 -13.91 -11.84
CA ILE A 42 -10.66 -13.32 -11.34
C ILE A 42 -11.87 -14.22 -11.64
N ASP A 43 -11.89 -14.88 -12.81
CA ASP A 43 -13.00 -15.73 -13.24
C ASP A 43 -13.18 -17.03 -12.41
N ASP A 44 -12.29 -17.32 -11.46
CA ASP A 44 -12.39 -18.47 -10.57
C ASP A 44 -12.49 -17.99 -9.10
N PRO A 45 -13.59 -18.31 -8.38
CA PRO A 45 -13.78 -17.89 -6.99
C PRO A 45 -12.64 -18.28 -6.05
N SER A 46 -11.91 -19.36 -6.33
CA SER A 46 -10.79 -19.80 -5.51
C SER A 46 -9.53 -18.93 -5.68
N THR A 47 -9.45 -18.15 -6.76
CA THR A 47 -8.32 -17.27 -7.07
C THR A 47 -8.69 -15.81 -7.27
N GLU A 48 -9.97 -15.47 -7.09
CA GLU A 48 -10.51 -14.16 -7.41
C GLU A 48 -9.77 -13.01 -6.71
N VAL A 49 -9.56 -13.15 -5.39
CA VAL A 49 -8.78 -12.19 -4.59
C VAL A 49 -7.36 -12.03 -5.13
N ALA A 50 -6.70 -13.13 -5.48
CA ALA A 50 -5.35 -13.10 -6.03
C ALA A 50 -5.31 -12.41 -7.41
N GLY A 51 -6.35 -12.60 -8.22
CA GLY A 51 -6.51 -11.94 -9.51
C GLY A 51 -6.70 -10.43 -9.40
N TYR A 52 -7.56 -9.95 -8.49
CA TYR A 52 -7.72 -8.51 -8.26
C TYR A 52 -6.46 -7.86 -7.69
N ARG A 53 -5.80 -8.51 -6.71
CA ARG A 53 -4.52 -8.04 -6.14
C ARG A 53 -3.46 -7.88 -7.24
N GLU A 54 -3.34 -8.88 -8.11
CA GLU A 54 -2.36 -8.85 -9.20
C GLU A 54 -2.72 -7.80 -10.25
N ARG A 55 -4.00 -7.69 -10.63
CA ARG A 55 -4.45 -6.66 -11.58
C ARG A 55 -4.19 -5.26 -11.06
N SER A 56 -4.38 -5.04 -9.76
CA SER A 56 -3.99 -3.78 -9.12
C SER A 56 -2.49 -3.52 -9.24
N ALA A 57 -1.63 -4.52 -9.03
CA ALA A 57 -0.18 -4.36 -9.16
C ALA A 57 0.25 -4.06 -10.60
N VAL A 58 -0.37 -4.72 -11.59
CA VAL A 58 -0.16 -4.45 -13.01
C VAL A 58 -0.58 -3.03 -13.38
N LYS A 59 -1.74 -2.56 -12.91
CA LYS A 59 -2.22 -1.19 -13.15
C LYS A 59 -1.36 -0.13 -12.46
N ASP A 60 -0.89 -0.38 -11.24
CA ASP A 60 0.08 0.50 -10.56
C ASP A 60 1.38 0.63 -11.38
N HIS A 61 1.89 -0.49 -11.90
CA HIS A 61 3.04 -0.47 -12.81
C HIS A 61 2.76 0.35 -14.09
N MET A 62 1.53 0.33 -14.60
CA MET A 62 1.09 1.16 -15.73
C MET A 62 0.89 2.64 -15.37
N GLN A 63 1.05 3.02 -14.09
CA GLN A 63 0.68 4.32 -13.53
C GLN A 63 -0.84 4.62 -13.61
N ASP A 64 -1.66 3.59 -13.80
CA ASP A 64 -3.11 3.66 -13.65
C ASP A 64 -3.49 3.48 -12.17
N LEU A 65 -3.23 4.54 -11.39
CA LEU A 65 -3.50 4.54 -9.96
C LEU A 65 -5.00 4.37 -9.65
N ASP A 66 -5.87 4.97 -10.47
CA ASP A 66 -7.31 4.94 -10.25
C ASP A 66 -7.85 3.52 -10.45
N GLY A 67 -7.48 2.86 -11.54
CA GLY A 67 -7.87 1.48 -11.79
C GLY A 67 -7.26 0.49 -10.79
N ALA A 68 -6.04 0.76 -10.30
CA ALA A 68 -5.41 -0.05 -9.26
C ALA A 68 -6.14 0.06 -7.91
N ILE A 69 -6.53 1.28 -7.53
CA ILE A 69 -7.31 1.55 -6.32
C ILE A 69 -8.69 0.89 -6.40
N GLU A 70 -9.34 0.93 -7.56
CA GLU A 70 -10.63 0.26 -7.77
C GLU A 70 -10.55 -1.25 -7.52
N ASP A 71 -9.52 -1.92 -8.06
CA ASP A 71 -9.32 -3.36 -7.85
C ASP A 71 -9.06 -3.70 -6.36
N LEU A 72 -8.24 -2.90 -5.65
CA LEU A 72 -8.04 -3.13 -4.21
C LEU A 72 -9.25 -2.77 -3.35
N ARG A 73 -10.11 -1.84 -3.79
CA ARG A 73 -11.38 -1.57 -3.10
C ARG A 73 -12.33 -2.76 -3.20
N VAL A 74 -12.35 -3.46 -4.33
CA VAL A 74 -13.09 -4.73 -4.45
C VAL A 74 -12.59 -5.73 -3.41
N VAL A 75 -11.26 -5.91 -3.31
CA VAL A 75 -10.64 -6.82 -2.33
C VAL A 75 -11.02 -6.45 -0.89
N THR A 76 -10.80 -5.20 -0.50
CA THR A 76 -10.97 -4.74 0.89
C THR A 76 -12.42 -4.63 1.37
N LEU A 77 -13.39 -4.59 0.45
CA LEU A 77 -14.82 -4.49 0.76
C LEU A 77 -15.56 -5.81 0.68
N ALA A 78 -15.17 -6.71 -0.22
CA ALA A 78 -15.95 -7.92 -0.52
C ALA A 78 -15.35 -9.22 0.03
N PHE A 79 -14.11 -9.20 0.51
CA PHE A 79 -13.38 -10.41 0.92
C PHE A 79 -12.79 -10.27 2.33
N ASP A 80 -12.21 -11.37 2.80
CA ASP A 80 -11.51 -11.42 4.09
C ASP A 80 -10.42 -10.36 4.16
N GLN A 81 -10.45 -9.61 5.26
CA GLN A 81 -9.64 -8.42 5.41
C GLN A 81 -8.22 -8.78 5.85
N GLU A 82 -7.27 -8.54 4.96
CA GLU A 82 -5.85 -8.76 5.23
C GLU A 82 -5.10 -7.42 5.43
N PRO A 83 -4.17 -7.31 6.39
CA PRO A 83 -3.40 -6.08 6.60
C PRO A 83 -2.67 -5.61 5.32
N GLY A 84 -2.23 -6.55 4.49
CA GLY A 84 -1.49 -6.27 3.26
C GLY A 84 -2.32 -5.53 2.20
N ASP A 85 -3.62 -5.81 2.12
CA ASP A 85 -4.50 -5.16 1.15
C ASP A 85 -4.73 -3.69 1.51
N PHE A 86 -5.00 -3.43 2.78
CA PHE A 86 -5.16 -2.07 3.30
C PHE A 86 -3.85 -1.29 3.24
N TYR A 87 -2.71 -1.92 3.52
CA TYR A 87 -1.40 -1.30 3.34
C TYR A 87 -1.16 -0.89 1.88
N THR A 88 -1.44 -1.79 0.92
CA THR A 88 -1.24 -1.51 -0.50
C THR A 88 -2.21 -0.42 -0.98
N LEU A 89 -3.48 -0.48 -0.57
CA LEU A 89 -4.47 0.54 -0.87
C LEU A 89 -4.05 1.91 -0.32
N GLY A 90 -3.55 1.96 0.92
CA GLY A 90 -3.03 3.18 1.53
C GLY A 90 -1.87 3.80 0.74
N LYS A 91 -0.94 2.97 0.25
CA LYS A 91 0.16 3.44 -0.61
C LYS A 91 -0.34 4.07 -1.90
N LEU A 92 -1.23 3.39 -2.63
CA LEU A 92 -1.76 3.89 -3.89
C LEU A 92 -2.54 5.20 -3.68
N LEU A 93 -3.37 5.26 -2.63
CA LEU A 93 -4.10 6.48 -2.26
C LEU A 93 -3.16 7.63 -1.93
N LEU A 94 -2.06 7.37 -1.22
CA LEU A 94 -1.07 8.39 -0.89
C LEU A 94 -0.34 8.90 -2.14
N GLN A 95 0.02 8.00 -3.06
CA GLN A 95 0.66 8.32 -4.34
C GLN A 95 -0.27 9.13 -5.24
N ARG A 96 -1.56 8.79 -5.29
CA ARG A 96 -2.62 9.56 -5.97
C ARG A 96 -2.86 10.93 -5.31
N GLY A 97 -2.33 11.19 -4.11
CA GLY A 97 -2.56 12.42 -3.35
C GLY A 97 -3.86 12.44 -2.54
N SER A 98 -4.57 11.32 -2.47
CA SER A 98 -5.74 11.11 -1.59
C SER A 98 -5.31 10.85 -0.14
N THR A 99 -4.57 11.81 0.43
CA THR A 99 -3.87 11.66 1.71
C THR A 99 -4.81 11.33 2.89
N GLY A 100 -6.04 11.86 2.89
CA GLY A 100 -7.02 11.52 3.94
C GLY A 100 -7.43 10.05 3.90
N ASP A 101 -7.79 9.56 2.72
CA ASP A 101 -8.18 8.17 2.52
C ASP A 101 -7.02 7.21 2.77
N SER A 102 -5.79 7.61 2.43
CA SER A 102 -4.60 6.80 2.74
C SER A 102 -4.41 6.59 4.24
N ILE A 103 -4.71 7.60 5.08
CA ILE A 103 -4.62 7.49 6.54
C ILE A 103 -5.62 6.44 7.03
N LEU A 104 -6.86 6.48 6.54
CA LEU A 104 -7.90 5.50 6.89
C LEU A 104 -7.52 4.07 6.49
N ALA A 105 -6.92 3.91 5.31
CA ALA A 105 -6.42 2.60 4.88
C ALA A 105 -5.29 2.10 5.78
N PHE A 106 -4.30 2.94 6.12
CA PHE A 106 -3.24 2.55 7.05
C PHE A 106 -3.75 2.31 8.47
N ASP A 107 -4.78 3.04 8.94
CA ASP A 107 -5.45 2.78 10.20
C ASP A 107 -5.97 1.35 10.24
N ARG A 108 -6.66 0.92 9.17
CA ARG A 108 -7.19 -0.44 9.10
C ARG A 108 -6.09 -1.50 9.00
N ALA A 109 -5.02 -1.25 8.24
CA ALA A 109 -3.87 -2.14 8.15
C ALA A 109 -3.21 -2.35 9.52
N ILE A 110 -3.00 -1.27 10.28
CA ILE A 110 -2.39 -1.30 11.62
C ILE A 110 -3.29 -2.04 12.61
N ALA A 111 -4.60 -1.78 12.59
CA ALA A 111 -5.56 -2.48 13.45
C ALA A 111 -5.55 -3.99 13.19
N LEU A 112 -5.59 -4.42 11.92
CA LEU A 112 -5.54 -5.85 11.56
C LEU A 112 -4.21 -6.50 11.97
N CYS A 113 -3.09 -5.79 11.84
CA CYS A 113 -1.79 -6.25 12.34
C CYS A 113 -1.80 -6.45 13.87
N GLU A 114 -2.41 -5.54 14.62
CA GLU A 114 -2.51 -5.64 16.07
C GLU A 114 -3.47 -6.77 16.51
N GLU A 115 -4.61 -6.92 15.84
CA GLU A 115 -5.61 -7.97 16.07
C GLU A 115 -5.02 -9.38 15.83
N SER A 116 -4.27 -9.54 14.74
CA SER A 116 -3.70 -10.85 14.33
C SER A 116 -2.33 -11.15 14.94
N GLY A 117 -1.67 -10.15 15.54
CA GLY A 117 -0.26 -10.23 15.94
C GLY A 117 0.72 -10.27 14.74
N ALA A 118 0.24 -10.06 13.51
CA ALA A 118 1.08 -10.04 12.31
C ALA A 118 1.85 -8.71 12.19
N SER A 119 3.18 -8.77 12.29
CA SER A 119 4.03 -7.57 12.28
C SER A 119 4.54 -7.17 10.89
N TYR A 120 4.31 -7.99 9.86
CA TYR A 120 4.93 -7.80 8.53
C TYR A 120 4.61 -6.44 7.90
N TYR A 121 3.35 -6.00 7.95
CA TYR A 121 2.91 -4.72 7.38
C TYR A 121 2.89 -3.58 8.40
N LEU A 122 3.09 -3.85 9.69
CA LEU A 122 2.88 -2.89 10.77
C LEU A 122 3.83 -1.69 10.66
N ASN A 123 5.13 -1.95 10.60
CA ASN A 123 6.13 -0.88 10.56
C ASN A 123 6.03 -0.04 9.28
N SER A 124 5.76 -0.68 8.14
CA SER A 124 5.57 0.04 6.88
C SER A 124 4.33 0.93 6.97
N SER A 125 3.20 0.39 7.44
CA SER A 125 1.96 1.15 7.59
C SER A 125 2.12 2.33 8.54
N LEU A 126 2.86 2.17 9.64
CA LEU A 126 3.17 3.26 10.57
C LEU A 126 4.01 4.36 9.93
N LEU A 127 5.06 4.03 9.18
CA LEU A 127 5.88 5.03 8.50
C LEU A 127 5.08 5.77 7.41
N PHE A 128 4.36 5.05 6.56
CA PHE A 128 3.55 5.67 5.52
C PHE A 128 2.40 6.52 6.08
N ARG A 129 1.77 6.11 7.20
CA ARG A 129 0.77 6.93 7.89
C ARG A 129 1.41 8.17 8.52
N ALA A 130 2.62 8.06 9.06
CA ALA A 130 3.37 9.22 9.54
C ALA A 130 3.69 10.23 8.42
N GLU A 131 4.05 9.77 7.23
CA GLU A 131 4.20 10.63 6.04
C GLU A 131 2.89 11.31 5.65
N ALA A 132 1.79 10.56 5.64
CA ALA A 132 0.47 11.10 5.34
C ALA A 132 0.04 12.16 6.37
N TYR A 133 0.28 11.90 7.67
CA TYR A 133 0.08 12.88 8.74
C TYR A 133 0.96 14.11 8.56
N PHE A 134 2.24 13.94 8.21
CA PHE A 134 3.16 15.04 7.94
C PHE A 134 2.65 15.93 6.79
N LYS A 135 2.24 15.32 5.66
CA LYS A 135 1.62 16.04 4.52
C LYS A 135 0.36 16.80 4.91
N LYS A 136 -0.42 16.30 5.88
CA LYS A 136 -1.62 16.95 6.43
C LYS A 136 -1.31 17.95 7.55
N THR A 137 -0.05 18.24 7.86
CA THR A 137 0.39 19.10 8.97
C THR A 137 0.00 18.59 10.36
N LEU A 138 -0.29 17.29 10.48
CA LEU A 138 -0.64 16.59 11.71
C LEU A 138 0.63 16.06 12.39
N TYR A 139 1.59 16.97 12.67
CA TYR A 139 2.94 16.60 13.07
C TYR A 139 3.01 15.78 14.37
N ALA A 140 2.15 16.07 15.35
CA ALA A 140 2.09 15.29 16.59
C ALA A 140 1.67 13.83 16.36
N ALA A 141 0.73 13.59 15.45
CA ALA A 141 0.31 12.24 15.08
C ALA A 141 1.41 11.50 14.30
N ALA A 142 2.09 12.19 13.39
CA ALA A 142 3.26 11.64 12.70
C ALA A 142 4.34 11.20 13.70
N LEU A 143 4.70 12.06 14.65
CA LEU A 143 5.68 11.73 15.69
C LEU A 143 5.24 10.53 16.55
N ALA A 144 3.95 10.42 16.87
CA ALA A 144 3.43 9.28 17.64
C ALA A 144 3.62 7.94 16.90
N ASP A 145 3.36 7.90 15.59
CA ASP A 145 3.60 6.70 14.77
C ASP A 145 5.10 6.37 14.68
N LEU A 146 5.94 7.38 14.47
CA LEU A 146 7.38 7.19 14.36
C LEU A 146 8.00 6.65 15.65
N LEU A 147 7.49 7.02 16.82
CA LEU A 147 7.96 6.50 18.11
C LEU A 147 7.80 4.98 18.22
N ARG A 148 6.79 4.40 17.56
CA ARG A 148 6.51 2.95 17.54
C ARG A 148 7.47 2.15 16.65
N LEU A 149 8.18 2.81 15.74
CA LEU A 149 9.09 2.16 14.80
C LEU A 149 10.43 1.77 15.45
N PRO A 150 11.08 0.69 15.01
CA PRO A 150 12.44 0.38 15.46
C PRO A 150 13.43 1.48 15.02
N PRO A 151 14.57 1.63 15.72
CA PRO A 151 15.63 2.55 15.30
C PRO A 151 16.11 2.26 13.88
N ALA A 152 16.46 3.30 13.12
CA ALA A 152 16.95 3.22 11.74
C ALA A 152 15.97 2.57 10.75
N TYR A 153 14.68 2.46 11.11
CA TYR A 153 13.66 1.99 10.18
C TYR A 153 13.52 2.98 9.01
N GLN A 154 13.57 2.45 7.79
CA GLN A 154 13.43 3.23 6.57
C GLN A 154 12.79 2.42 5.47
N THR A 155 12.10 3.09 4.56
CA THR A 155 11.48 2.48 3.39
C THR A 155 11.50 3.45 2.22
N TYR A 156 11.31 2.92 1.02
CA TYR A 156 11.14 3.74 -0.18
C TYR A 156 9.69 4.20 -0.29
N VAL A 157 9.48 5.51 -0.35
CA VAL A 157 8.18 6.14 -0.57
C VAL A 157 8.13 6.65 -2.01
N PRO A 158 7.16 6.21 -2.85
CA PRO A 158 7.01 6.71 -4.21
C PRO A 158 6.98 8.24 -4.27
N ASP A 159 7.60 8.82 -5.30
CA ASP A 159 7.75 10.25 -5.56
C ASP A 159 8.52 11.08 -4.52
N VAL A 160 8.93 10.46 -3.40
CA VAL A 160 9.70 11.10 -2.33
C VAL A 160 11.12 10.53 -2.24
N GLY A 161 11.27 9.21 -2.41
CA GLY A 161 12.53 8.50 -2.26
C GLY A 161 12.66 7.76 -0.94
N MET A 162 13.89 7.45 -0.53
CA MET A 162 14.14 6.81 0.76
C MET A 162 13.77 7.73 1.91
N ARG A 163 12.92 7.24 2.80
CA ARG A 163 12.46 7.96 3.99
C ARG A 163 12.74 7.12 5.23
N SER A 164 13.45 7.72 6.18
CA SER A 164 13.76 7.10 7.47
C SER A 164 12.94 7.71 8.60
N LYS A 165 12.72 6.91 9.65
CA LYS A 165 12.09 7.37 10.90
C LYS A 165 12.73 8.65 11.41
N GLU A 166 14.06 8.70 11.44
CA GLU A 166 14.84 9.81 11.98
C GLU A 166 14.68 11.08 11.14
N GLN A 167 14.66 10.95 9.81
CA GLN A 167 14.45 12.08 8.91
C GLN A 167 13.07 12.70 9.11
N ILE A 168 12.01 11.89 9.08
CA ILE A 168 10.63 12.36 9.27
C ILE A 168 10.47 12.98 10.66
N THR A 169 11.08 12.36 11.69
CA THR A 169 11.04 12.87 13.06
C THR A 169 11.66 14.27 13.17
N ALA A 170 12.83 14.49 12.56
CA ALA A 170 13.48 15.79 12.56
C ALA A 170 12.64 16.86 11.85
N GLU A 171 12.11 16.54 10.68
CA GLU A 171 11.25 17.43 9.90
C GLU A 171 9.97 17.79 10.65
N ALA A 172 9.26 16.78 11.20
CA ALA A 172 8.01 16.95 11.93
C ALA A 172 8.22 17.77 13.21
N SER A 173 9.31 17.54 13.94
CA SER A 173 9.63 18.27 15.17
C SER A 173 9.86 19.76 14.90
N VAL A 174 10.63 20.09 13.85
CA VAL A 174 10.87 21.48 13.45
C VAL A 174 9.57 22.16 13.01
N ALA A 175 8.75 21.44 12.23
CA ALA A 175 7.48 21.98 11.74
C ALA A 175 6.47 22.24 12.87
N LEU A 176 6.37 21.32 13.83
CA LEU A 176 5.52 21.47 15.02
C LEU A 176 5.91 22.70 15.85
N GLN A 177 7.19 22.86 16.16
CA GLN A 177 7.68 24.03 16.91
C GLN A 177 7.37 25.35 16.20
N LYS A 178 7.48 25.39 14.87
CA LYS A 178 7.10 26.57 14.07
C LYS A 178 5.60 26.82 14.16
N GLN A 179 4.76 25.78 14.04
CA GLN A 179 3.30 25.87 14.13
C GLN A 179 2.85 26.42 15.49
N GLU A 180 3.45 25.97 16.58
CA GLU A 180 3.17 26.43 17.94
C GLU A 180 3.57 27.89 18.16
N LYS A 181 4.77 28.29 17.72
CA LYS A 181 5.23 29.68 17.80
C LYS A 181 4.33 30.64 17.02
N SER A 182 3.87 30.23 15.83
CA SER A 182 2.93 31.02 15.04
C SER A 182 1.57 31.15 15.73
N ARG A 183 1.06 30.09 16.37
CA ARG A 183 -0.18 30.15 17.16
C ARG A 183 -0.08 31.10 18.35
N PHE A 184 1.07 31.18 19.00
CA PHE A 184 1.28 32.08 20.14
C PHE A 184 1.38 33.56 19.71
N ARG A 185 1.93 33.85 18.53
CA ARG A 185 2.03 35.23 17.99
C ARG A 185 0.70 35.82 17.48
N MET A 186 -0.32 34.99 17.28
CA MET A 186 -1.65 35.43 16.80
C MET A 186 -2.68 35.58 17.93
N LYS A 187 -2.30 35.29 19.18
CA LYS A 187 -3.10 35.54 20.38
C LYS A 187 -2.61 36.80 21.07
#